data_AF-A0A7K2VEC0-F1
#
_entry.id   AF-A0A7K2VEC0-F1
#
_cell.length_a   1.000
_cell.length_b   1.000
_cell.length_c   1.000
_cell.angle_alpha   90.00
_cell.angle_beta   90.00
_cell.angle_gamma   90.00
#
_symmetry.space_group_name_H-M   'P 1'
#
loop_
_entity.id
_entity.type
_entity.pdbx_description
1 polymer ?
#
loop_
_entity_poly.entity_id
_entity_poly.type
_entity_poly.pdbx_seq_one_letter_code
_entity_poly.pdbx_strand_id
1 'polypeptide(L)'
;MSTANPEASAPLQAYRAVVPAVVRRRVARKVPTGLRAALKRLLRRLHALGFLTRRLRAVRARRRWPQLRTFERGPGLAAVPGNRIAVVRSAVSPLELREDNLERVVSALERADVDHFVIRGTSDLRSCVAVSAADREQVAELLGRFGAAGPVYVQPRRGESAAGQAVLCGSRHAARAAREADVLRVGSVWSHPAKTLVLGLEHGCDLEFWQPGEDRLVAPRPNRITEEVAFGEPLVTLPASRLTSFAAPPTRRTRPVRTLAASAERLPEDVRFPIDAVYTWVDGSDPAWLRRRAAHGDTGYHAESANAARYISRDELRYSLRALEQNAPWIRRVHLVTDRQRPAWLDDSHPRITVVDHSEIFDDPAALPTFNSHAIESRLHHIKGLSEHFLYFNDDMFLGRPVTPQDFFLSNGMSRIFFSPSQVPHWGNPTVDRPV
;
A
#
# COMPACT_ATOMS: atom_id res chain seq x y z
N MET A 1 12.66 -20.01 -20.49
CA MET A 1 12.71 -18.80 -21.35
C MET A 1 11.55 -17.88 -20.94
N SER A 2 11.85 -16.82 -20.19
CA SER A 2 10.82 -15.92 -19.62
C SER A 2 10.16 -15.08 -20.72
N THR A 3 8.86 -15.29 -20.92
CA THR A 3 7.99 -14.47 -21.77
C THR A 3 7.67 -13.15 -21.05
N ALA A 4 8.65 -12.26 -20.98
CA ALA A 4 8.42 -10.90 -20.49
C ALA A 4 7.34 -10.21 -21.35
N ASN A 5 6.26 -9.77 -20.69
CA ASN A 5 5.12 -9.11 -21.32
C ASN A 5 5.59 -7.84 -22.09
N PRO A 6 5.54 -7.83 -23.44
CA PRO A 6 6.02 -6.72 -24.25
C PRO A 6 5.20 -5.44 -24.10
N GLU A 7 4.06 -5.49 -23.38
CA GLU A 7 3.21 -4.34 -23.13
C GLU A 7 3.71 -3.38 -22.04
N ALA A 8 4.73 -3.76 -21.27
CA ALA A 8 5.22 -3.01 -20.11
C ALA A 8 6.42 -2.08 -20.42
N SER A 9 6.66 -1.71 -21.68
CA SER A 9 7.78 -0.83 -22.03
C SER A 9 7.42 0.65 -21.83
N ALA A 10 8.34 1.44 -21.26
CA ALA A 10 8.16 2.88 -20.98
C ALA A 10 7.73 3.73 -22.20
N PRO A 11 8.20 3.48 -23.44
CA PRO A 11 7.70 4.19 -24.63
C PRO A 11 6.24 3.85 -24.93
N LEU A 12 5.81 2.61 -24.63
CA LEU A 12 4.42 2.18 -24.83
C LEU A 12 3.48 2.78 -23.78
N GLN A 13 3.96 2.98 -22.54
CA GLN A 13 3.21 3.69 -21.50
C GLN A 13 3.04 5.17 -21.83
N ALA A 14 4.10 5.84 -22.33
CA ALA A 14 4.00 7.21 -22.83
C ALA A 14 3.04 7.31 -24.04
N TYR A 15 3.12 6.37 -24.98
CA TYR A 15 2.18 6.27 -26.10
C TYR A 15 0.73 6.04 -25.65
N ARG A 16 0.49 5.20 -24.63
CA ARG A 16 -0.84 4.93 -24.07
C ARG A 16 -1.42 6.11 -23.29
N ALA A 17 -0.56 6.91 -22.66
CA ALA A 17 -0.96 8.12 -21.93
C ALA A 17 -1.35 9.27 -22.88
N VAL A 18 -0.70 9.35 -24.05
CA VAL A 18 -0.93 10.44 -25.03
C VAL A 18 -1.97 10.07 -26.09
N VAL A 19 -2.15 8.78 -26.41
CA VAL A 19 -3.03 8.33 -27.50
C VAL A 19 -4.30 7.65 -26.99
N PRO A 20 -5.50 8.22 -27.24
CA PRO A 20 -6.78 7.65 -26.83
C PRO A 20 -7.00 6.22 -27.30
N ALA A 21 -7.72 5.41 -26.51
CA ALA A 21 -7.92 3.98 -26.77
C ALA A 21 -8.56 3.70 -28.15
N VAL A 22 -9.43 4.58 -28.63
CA VAL A 22 -10.11 4.48 -29.94
C VAL A 22 -9.11 4.66 -31.09
N VAL A 23 -8.18 5.61 -30.96
CA VAL A 23 -7.11 5.85 -31.94
C VAL A 23 -6.14 4.68 -31.98
N ARG A 24 -5.79 4.11 -30.81
CA ARG A 24 -4.96 2.91 -30.71
C ARG A 24 -5.60 1.70 -31.41
N ARG A 25 -6.92 1.51 -31.29
CA ARG A 25 -7.66 0.45 -31.99
C ARG A 25 -7.69 0.64 -33.51
N ARG A 26 -7.78 1.89 -33.99
CA ARG A 26 -7.70 2.20 -35.44
C ARG A 26 -6.30 1.99 -36.01
N VAL A 27 -5.26 2.44 -35.30
CA VAL A 27 -3.86 2.19 -35.70
C VAL A 27 -3.58 0.68 -35.72
N ALA A 28 -4.07 -0.05 -34.72
CA ALA A 28 -3.99 -1.51 -34.69
C ALA A 28 -4.70 -2.20 -35.87
N ARG A 29 -5.74 -1.61 -36.47
CA ARG A 29 -6.38 -2.22 -37.65
C ARG A 29 -5.65 -1.92 -38.97
N LYS A 30 -4.82 -0.86 -39.03
CA LYS A 30 -4.13 -0.43 -40.26
C LYS A 30 -2.64 -0.82 -40.36
N VAL A 31 -2.02 -1.30 -39.28
CA VAL A 31 -0.58 -1.68 -39.30
C VAL A 31 -0.40 -3.16 -39.67
N PRO A 32 0.32 -3.48 -40.76
CA PRO A 32 0.61 -4.84 -41.18
C PRO A 32 1.28 -5.68 -40.08
N THR A 33 0.95 -6.97 -40.01
CA THR A 33 1.50 -7.94 -39.04
C THR A 33 3.03 -7.98 -39.05
N GLY A 34 3.66 -7.87 -40.23
CA GLY A 34 5.13 -7.80 -40.37
C GLY A 34 5.76 -6.58 -39.69
N LEU A 35 5.14 -5.41 -39.80
CA LEU A 35 5.61 -4.16 -39.19
C LEU A 35 5.44 -4.19 -37.66
N ARG A 36 4.35 -4.80 -37.16
CA ARG A 36 4.16 -5.06 -35.73
C ARG A 36 5.19 -6.02 -35.16
N ALA A 37 5.54 -7.07 -35.90
CA ALA A 37 6.58 -8.01 -35.50
C ALA A 37 7.97 -7.35 -35.47
N ALA A 38 8.26 -6.46 -36.43
CA ALA A 38 9.48 -5.65 -36.46
C ALA A 38 9.52 -4.64 -35.29
N LEU A 39 8.43 -3.93 -35.02
CA LEU A 39 8.31 -3.00 -33.90
C LEU A 39 8.43 -3.71 -32.54
N LYS A 40 7.79 -4.89 -32.37
CA LYS A 40 7.96 -5.73 -31.18
C LYS A 40 9.40 -6.21 -31.00
N ARG A 41 10.10 -6.55 -32.09
CA ARG A 41 11.54 -6.93 -32.06
C ARG A 41 12.43 -5.74 -31.70
N LEU A 42 12.16 -4.54 -32.23
CA LEU A 42 12.86 -3.31 -31.88
C LEU A 42 12.62 -2.93 -30.41
N LEU A 43 11.37 -2.99 -29.93
CA LEU A 43 11.01 -2.75 -28.53
C LEU A 43 11.68 -3.78 -27.60
N ARG A 44 11.78 -5.06 -28.00
CA ARG A 44 12.55 -6.07 -27.26
C ARG A 44 14.04 -5.75 -27.19
N ARG A 45 14.65 -5.28 -28.29
CA ARG A 45 16.05 -4.82 -28.31
C ARG A 45 16.26 -3.60 -27.43
N LEU A 46 15.36 -2.61 -27.47
CA LEU A 46 15.38 -1.44 -26.59
C LEU A 46 15.16 -1.83 -25.12
N HIS A 47 14.33 -2.83 -24.84
CA HIS A 47 14.13 -3.35 -23.49
C HIS A 47 15.36 -4.09 -22.98
N ALA A 48 16.07 -4.82 -23.85
CA ALA A 48 17.35 -5.46 -23.55
C ALA A 48 18.47 -4.43 -23.30
N LEU A 49 18.53 -3.35 -24.09
CA LEU A 49 19.39 -2.18 -23.82
C LEU A 49 19.05 -1.51 -22.48
N GLY A 50 17.77 -1.34 -22.18
CA GLY A 50 17.28 -0.86 -20.89
C GLY A 50 17.62 -1.80 -19.71
N PHE A 51 17.75 -3.10 -19.96
CA PHE A 51 18.19 -4.07 -18.96
C PHE A 51 19.71 -3.96 -18.71
N LEU A 52 20.50 -3.79 -19.77
CA LEU A 52 21.95 -3.62 -19.68
C LEU A 52 22.30 -2.34 -18.91
N THR A 53 21.66 -1.21 -19.23
CA THR A 53 21.86 0.06 -18.53
C THR A 53 21.44 -0.01 -17.06
N ARG A 54 20.31 -0.68 -16.75
CA ARG A 54 19.88 -0.95 -15.37
C ARG A 54 20.89 -1.84 -14.62
N ARG A 55 21.43 -2.88 -15.25
CA ARG A 55 22.49 -3.71 -14.66
C ARG A 55 23.74 -2.91 -14.37
N LEU A 56 24.23 -2.12 -15.33
CA LEU A 56 25.40 -1.26 -15.13
C LEU A 56 25.20 -0.25 -14.00
N ARG A 57 24.00 0.35 -13.89
CA ARG A 57 23.66 1.23 -12.78
C ARG A 57 23.67 0.49 -11.44
N ALA A 58 23.08 -0.69 -11.36
CA ALA A 58 23.11 -1.49 -10.14
C ALA A 58 24.54 -1.86 -9.73
N VAL A 59 25.42 -2.17 -10.69
CA VAL A 59 26.85 -2.44 -10.43
C VAL A 59 27.57 -1.19 -9.91
N ARG A 60 27.40 -0.03 -10.57
CA ARG A 60 27.99 1.24 -10.12
C ARG A 60 27.49 1.63 -8.73
N ALA A 61 26.19 1.45 -8.47
CA ALA A 61 25.59 1.71 -7.17
C ALA A 61 26.20 0.83 -6.06
N ARG A 62 26.44 -0.46 -6.35
CA ARG A 62 27.09 -1.39 -5.41
C ARG A 62 28.55 -1.02 -5.09
N ARG A 63 29.25 -0.40 -6.04
CA ARG A 63 30.60 0.17 -5.78
C ARG A 63 30.52 1.39 -4.88
N ARG A 64 29.49 2.22 -5.05
CA ARG A 64 29.27 3.44 -4.25
C ARG A 64 28.84 3.14 -2.81
N TRP A 65 28.05 2.08 -2.59
CA TRP A 65 27.53 1.71 -1.26
C TRP A 65 27.83 0.23 -0.93
N PRO A 66 29.10 -0.13 -0.68
CA PRO A 66 29.48 -1.51 -0.37
C PRO A 66 28.87 -2.04 0.93
N GLN A 67 28.58 -1.18 1.91
CA GLN A 67 27.96 -1.54 3.19
C GLN A 67 26.53 -2.08 3.05
N LEU A 68 25.87 -1.85 1.91
CA LEU A 68 24.58 -2.47 1.60
C LEU A 68 24.74 -3.92 1.11
N ARG A 69 25.97 -4.45 1.03
CA ARG A 69 26.27 -5.86 0.69
C ARG A 69 26.62 -6.72 1.90
N THR A 70 27.12 -6.13 2.98
CA THR A 70 27.84 -6.82 4.06
C THR A 70 26.96 -7.59 5.03
N PHE A 71 25.65 -7.41 4.97
CA PHE A 71 24.73 -8.30 5.65
C PHE A 71 24.39 -9.43 4.68
N GLU A 72 24.84 -10.66 4.94
CA GLU A 72 24.54 -11.85 4.12
C GLU A 72 23.01 -12.12 4.02
N ARG A 73 22.21 -11.45 4.86
CA ARG A 73 20.74 -11.38 4.83
C ARG A 73 20.16 -9.96 4.62
N GLY A 74 21.01 -8.97 4.36
CA GLY A 74 20.59 -7.57 4.22
C GLY A 74 20.28 -7.17 2.78
N PRO A 75 19.80 -5.94 2.59
CA PRO A 75 19.14 -5.59 1.35
C PRO A 75 20.11 -5.27 0.22
N GLY A 76 20.03 -6.03 -0.88
CA GLY A 76 20.78 -5.75 -2.10
C GLY A 76 20.33 -4.48 -2.82
N LEU A 77 21.02 -4.08 -3.89
CA LEU A 77 20.62 -2.94 -4.74
C LEU A 77 20.12 -3.40 -6.11
N ALA A 78 19.06 -2.75 -6.60
CA ALA A 78 18.50 -2.95 -7.94
C ALA A 78 18.15 -1.62 -8.61
N ALA A 79 18.50 -1.46 -9.89
CA ALA A 79 17.98 -0.36 -10.70
C ALA A 79 16.54 -0.65 -11.12
N VAL A 80 15.64 0.31 -10.92
CA VAL A 80 14.20 0.22 -11.15
C VAL A 80 13.74 1.28 -12.18
N PRO A 81 12.51 1.22 -12.70
CA PRO A 81 11.96 2.26 -13.57
C PRO A 81 12.08 3.68 -12.98
N GLY A 82 12.05 4.69 -13.84
CA GLY A 82 12.18 6.09 -13.41
C GLY A 82 13.59 6.54 -13.04
N ASN A 83 14.63 5.82 -13.50
CA ASN A 83 16.04 6.14 -13.23
C ASN A 83 16.41 6.13 -11.73
N ARG A 84 15.76 5.26 -10.94
CA ARG A 84 16.01 5.12 -9.51
C ARG A 84 16.73 3.82 -9.17
N ILE A 85 17.36 3.80 -8.01
CA ILE A 85 18.03 2.67 -7.40
C ILE A 85 17.20 2.33 -6.16
N ALA A 86 16.71 1.10 -6.13
CA ALA A 86 15.94 0.57 -5.03
C ALA A 86 16.80 -0.30 -4.12
N VAL A 87 16.50 -0.22 -2.83
CA VAL A 87 16.94 -1.15 -1.79
C VAL A 87 16.07 -2.40 -1.87
N VAL A 88 16.67 -3.56 -2.04
CA VAL A 88 15.98 -4.84 -2.27
C VAL A 88 15.70 -5.51 -0.93
N ARG A 89 14.43 -5.68 -0.55
CA ARG A 89 14.03 -6.31 0.72
C ARG A 89 13.12 -7.51 0.48
N SER A 90 13.31 -8.59 1.25
CA SER A 90 12.50 -9.82 1.16
C SER A 90 11.03 -9.57 1.45
N ALA A 91 10.72 -8.67 2.38
CA ALA A 91 9.39 -8.11 2.59
C ALA A 91 9.41 -6.62 2.24
N VAL A 92 8.38 -6.16 1.53
CA VAL A 92 8.16 -4.75 1.22
C VAL A 92 6.74 -4.37 1.65
N SER A 93 6.64 -3.36 2.51
CA SER A 93 5.38 -2.82 2.99
C SER A 93 5.37 -1.29 2.81
N PRO A 94 4.29 -0.72 2.25
CA PRO A 94 4.08 0.72 2.21
C PRO A 94 4.26 1.41 3.56
N LEU A 95 3.70 0.83 4.62
CA LEU A 95 3.80 1.38 5.98
C LEU A 95 5.25 1.31 6.49
N GLU A 96 5.96 0.19 6.28
CA GLU A 96 7.35 0.08 6.70
C GLU A 96 8.28 1.05 5.97
N LEU A 97 8.05 1.30 4.68
CA LEU A 97 8.82 2.29 3.94
C LEU A 97 8.55 3.71 4.46
N ARG A 98 7.28 4.03 4.77
CA ARG A 98 6.91 5.30 5.42
C ARG A 98 7.64 5.49 6.74
N GLU A 99 7.61 4.47 7.61
CA GLU A 99 8.27 4.53 8.91
C GLU A 99 9.80 4.58 8.80
N ASP A 100 10.44 3.83 7.89
CA ASP A 100 11.91 3.91 7.67
C ASP A 100 12.33 5.30 7.17
N ASN A 101 11.53 5.92 6.30
CA ASN A 101 11.82 7.27 5.81
C ASN A 101 11.67 8.31 6.92
N LEU A 102 10.62 8.23 7.75
CA LEU A 102 10.44 9.11 8.90
C LEU A 102 11.57 8.94 9.92
N GLU A 103 11.84 7.69 10.31
CA GLU A 103 12.91 7.31 11.23
C GLU A 103 14.25 7.88 10.79
N ARG A 104 14.57 7.77 9.50
CA ARG A 104 15.82 8.29 8.93
C ARG A 104 15.92 9.81 9.01
N VAL A 105 14.84 10.52 8.69
CA VAL A 105 14.82 12.00 8.72
C VAL A 105 14.90 12.50 10.16
N VAL A 106 14.05 12.02 11.05
CA VAL A 106 13.99 12.45 12.45
C VAL A 106 15.29 12.11 13.19
N SER A 107 15.80 10.88 13.07
CA SER A 107 17.10 10.51 13.65
C SER A 107 18.27 11.33 13.12
N ALA A 108 18.15 11.94 11.93
CA ALA A 108 19.19 12.79 11.41
C ALA A 108 19.10 14.21 11.95
N LEU A 109 17.88 14.75 12.05
CA LEU A 109 17.62 16.08 12.63
C LEU A 109 18.05 16.10 14.10
N GLU A 110 17.69 15.09 14.89
CA GLU A 110 18.10 14.97 16.29
C GLU A 110 19.62 14.89 16.46
N ARG A 111 20.32 14.11 15.64
CA ARG A 111 21.79 14.02 15.70
C ARG A 111 22.48 15.32 15.31
N ALA A 112 21.81 16.16 14.54
CA ALA A 112 22.30 17.46 14.13
C ALA A 112 21.83 18.58 15.07
N ASP A 113 21.03 18.25 16.10
CA ASP A 113 20.42 19.22 17.01
C ASP A 113 19.57 20.29 16.28
N VAL A 114 18.85 19.86 15.23
CA VAL A 114 17.88 20.71 14.51
C VAL A 114 16.53 20.58 15.19
N ASP A 115 15.98 21.68 15.69
CA ASP A 115 14.65 21.66 16.28
C ASP A 115 13.59 21.37 15.21
N HIS A 116 12.66 20.49 15.56
CA HIS A 116 11.68 19.97 14.63
C HIS A 116 10.48 19.40 15.36
N PHE A 117 9.37 19.33 14.64
CA PHE A 117 8.16 18.65 15.09
C PHE A 117 7.47 17.97 13.90
N VAL A 118 6.79 16.87 14.17
CA VAL A 118 6.00 16.15 13.16
C VAL A 118 4.61 16.73 13.13
N ILE A 119 4.02 16.88 11.94
CA ILE A 119 2.64 17.37 11.78
C ILE A 119 1.81 16.37 10.98
N ARG A 120 0.48 16.46 11.09
CA ARG A 120 -0.42 15.75 10.18
C ARG A 120 -0.46 16.46 8.83
N GLY A 121 0.38 15.98 7.92
CA GLY A 121 0.35 16.41 6.53
C GLY A 121 -0.96 16.02 5.83
N THR A 122 -1.08 16.44 4.58
CA THR A 122 -2.24 16.22 3.70
C THR A 122 -2.46 14.77 3.26
N SER A 123 -1.57 13.82 3.59
CA SER A 123 -1.70 12.40 3.21
C SER A 123 -1.22 11.46 4.29
N ASP A 124 -1.97 10.38 4.47
CA ASP A 124 -1.68 9.32 5.43
C ASP A 124 -0.54 8.39 4.98
N LEU A 125 -0.22 8.35 3.68
CA LEU A 125 0.80 7.45 3.13
C LEU A 125 2.23 7.93 3.33
N ARG A 126 2.41 9.19 3.76
CA ARG A 126 3.69 9.84 4.00
C ARG A 126 3.74 10.46 5.38
N SER A 127 4.93 10.81 5.83
CA SER A 127 5.13 11.57 7.06
C SER A 127 5.45 13.01 6.73
N CYS A 128 5.25 13.92 7.68
CA CYS A 128 5.53 15.34 7.49
C CYS A 128 6.26 15.90 8.72
N VAL A 129 7.43 16.48 8.50
CA VAL A 129 8.30 17.05 9.55
C VAL A 129 8.49 18.52 9.23
N ALA A 130 8.21 19.37 10.20
CA ALA A 130 8.45 20.80 10.14
C ALA A 130 9.81 21.12 10.78
N VAL A 131 10.56 22.00 10.13
CA VAL A 131 11.80 22.63 10.62
C VAL A 131 11.74 24.12 10.34
N SER A 132 12.47 24.94 11.11
CA SER A 132 12.60 26.35 10.79
C SER A 132 13.35 26.53 9.47
N ALA A 133 12.90 27.46 8.63
CA ALA A 133 13.63 27.86 7.42
C ALA A 133 14.98 28.51 7.76
N ALA A 134 15.20 28.95 9.01
CA ALA A 134 16.50 29.41 9.50
C ALA A 134 17.55 28.28 9.51
N ASP A 135 17.14 27.04 9.75
CA ASP A 135 18.03 25.87 9.83
C ASP A 135 18.29 25.23 8.46
N ARG A 136 17.90 25.91 7.38
CA ARG A 136 17.93 25.37 6.01
C ARG A 136 19.31 24.92 5.57
N GLU A 137 20.35 25.66 5.91
CA GLU A 137 21.72 25.30 5.52
C GLU A 137 22.18 24.04 6.27
N GLN A 138 21.89 23.92 7.57
CA GLN A 138 22.20 22.74 8.38
C GLN A 138 21.46 21.49 7.86
N VAL A 139 20.20 21.65 7.47
CA VAL A 139 19.42 20.58 6.82
C VAL A 139 20.00 20.20 5.46
N ALA A 140 20.45 21.16 4.65
CA ALA A 140 21.08 20.88 3.36
C ALA A 140 22.37 20.07 3.52
N GLU A 141 23.19 20.38 4.53
CA GLU A 141 24.38 19.61 4.87
C GLU A 141 24.05 18.19 5.34
N LEU A 142 23.03 18.04 6.19
CA LEU A 142 22.52 16.76 6.67
C LEU A 142 22.07 15.87 5.51
N LEU A 143 21.30 16.40 4.56
CA LEU A 143 20.88 15.69 3.35
C LEU A 143 22.08 15.33 2.45
N GLY A 144 23.18 16.08 2.54
CA GLY A 144 24.46 15.69 1.94
C GLY A 144 24.98 14.36 2.48
N ARG A 145 24.91 14.15 3.80
CA ARG A 145 25.39 12.95 4.50
C ARG A 145 24.55 11.70 4.20
N PHE A 146 23.26 11.86 3.87
CA PHE A 146 22.40 10.75 3.44
C PHE A 146 22.94 10.03 2.20
N GLY A 147 23.61 10.76 1.31
CA GLY A 147 24.22 10.19 0.11
C GLY A 147 25.35 9.18 0.39
N ALA A 148 25.91 9.18 1.59
CA ALA A 148 26.92 8.19 2.03
C ALA A 148 26.26 6.93 2.61
N ALA A 149 25.09 7.06 3.25
CA ALA A 149 24.39 5.96 3.92
C ALA A 149 23.63 5.02 2.96
N GLY A 150 23.18 5.52 1.80
CA GLY A 150 22.51 4.69 0.80
C GLY A 150 21.77 5.49 -0.27
N PRO A 151 20.98 4.83 -1.14
CA PRO A 151 20.20 5.50 -2.18
C PRO A 151 18.95 6.17 -1.59
N VAL A 152 19.16 7.32 -0.95
CA VAL A 152 18.10 8.22 -0.49
C VAL A 152 17.92 9.32 -1.52
N TYR A 153 16.68 9.66 -1.82
CA TYR A 153 16.32 10.69 -2.78
C TYR A 153 15.72 11.89 -2.07
N VAL A 154 15.92 13.06 -2.66
CA VAL A 154 15.13 14.26 -2.39
C VAL A 154 14.39 14.67 -3.64
N GLN A 155 13.17 15.17 -3.48
CA GLN A 155 12.38 15.73 -4.57
C GLN A 155 11.70 17.02 -4.10
N PRO A 156 11.97 18.18 -4.73
CA PRO A 156 11.30 19.42 -4.38
C PRO A 156 9.80 19.33 -4.72
N ARG A 157 8.96 19.92 -3.86
CA ARG A 157 7.50 19.94 -4.00
C ARG A 157 6.99 21.37 -4.13
N ARG A 158 5.89 21.53 -4.84
CA ARG A 158 5.09 22.76 -4.89
C ARG A 158 3.66 22.38 -4.51
N GLY A 159 3.27 22.71 -3.28
CA GLY A 159 2.08 22.13 -2.65
C GLY A 159 2.16 20.60 -2.67
N GLU A 160 1.16 19.96 -3.26
CA GLU A 160 1.10 18.50 -3.41
C GLU A 160 1.85 17.94 -4.60
N SER A 161 2.25 18.78 -5.55
CA SER A 161 2.82 18.36 -6.82
C SER A 161 4.34 18.30 -6.79
N ALA A 162 4.93 17.45 -7.64
CA ALA A 162 6.38 17.44 -7.81
C ALA A 162 6.81 18.70 -8.56
N ALA A 163 7.76 19.45 -8.01
CA ALA A 163 8.34 20.63 -8.66
C ALA A 163 9.63 20.30 -9.45
N GLY A 164 10.05 19.04 -9.44
CA GLY A 164 11.26 18.58 -10.12
C GLY A 164 11.43 17.07 -10.07
N GLN A 165 12.55 16.59 -10.65
CA GLN A 165 12.90 15.18 -10.60
C GLN A 165 13.44 14.79 -9.21
N ALA A 166 13.22 13.54 -8.82
CA ALA A 166 13.87 12.97 -7.66
C ALA A 166 15.36 12.79 -7.93
N VAL A 167 16.21 13.36 -7.06
CA VAL A 167 17.66 13.32 -7.17
C VAL A 167 18.27 12.67 -5.93
N LEU A 168 19.40 11.98 -6.10
CA LEU A 168 20.08 11.33 -4.97
C LEU A 168 20.66 12.38 -4.01
N CYS A 169 20.49 12.12 -2.71
CA CYS A 169 21.18 12.79 -1.63
C CYS A 169 22.70 12.80 -1.87
N GLY A 170 23.38 13.85 -1.40
CA GLY A 170 24.81 14.08 -1.65
C GLY A 170 25.17 14.49 -3.08
N SER A 171 24.20 14.80 -3.94
CA SER A 171 24.46 15.41 -5.26
C SER A 171 24.32 16.93 -5.21
N ARG A 172 24.98 17.64 -6.13
CA ARG A 172 24.84 19.11 -6.27
C ARG A 172 23.38 19.54 -6.46
N HIS A 173 22.59 18.75 -7.20
CA HIS A 173 21.16 19.01 -7.41
C HIS A 173 20.35 18.83 -6.13
N ALA A 174 20.68 17.84 -5.30
CA ALA A 174 20.03 17.66 -4.00
C ALA A 174 20.34 18.81 -3.05
N ALA A 175 21.61 19.25 -3.00
CA ALA A 175 22.01 20.40 -2.19
C ALA A 175 21.32 21.69 -2.64
N ARG A 176 21.21 21.91 -3.96
CA ARG A 176 20.46 23.04 -4.53
C ARG A 176 18.98 22.98 -4.15
N ALA A 177 18.33 21.82 -4.35
CA ALA A 177 16.93 21.64 -3.98
C ALA A 177 16.69 21.94 -2.49
N ALA A 178 17.60 21.51 -1.61
CA ALA A 178 17.48 21.77 -0.18
C ALA A 178 17.54 23.25 0.20
N ARG A 179 18.33 24.04 -0.54
CA ARG A 179 18.45 25.48 -0.32
C ARG A 179 17.33 26.32 -0.94
N GLU A 180 16.63 25.78 -1.95
CA GLU A 180 15.64 26.56 -2.73
C GLU A 180 14.19 26.15 -2.47
N ALA A 181 13.92 24.90 -2.09
CA ALA A 181 12.54 24.40 -1.99
C ALA A 181 11.99 24.52 -0.58
N ASP A 182 10.77 25.04 -0.44
CA ASP A 182 10.09 25.12 0.86
C ASP A 182 9.59 23.78 1.38
N VAL A 183 9.39 22.81 0.48
CA VAL A 183 9.03 21.44 0.82
C VAL A 183 9.89 20.45 0.05
N LEU A 184 10.56 19.56 0.77
CA LEU A 184 11.37 18.48 0.22
C LEU A 184 10.76 17.13 0.59
N ARG A 185 10.47 16.32 -0.42
CA ARG A 185 10.15 14.92 -0.19
C ARG A 185 11.43 14.10 -0.13
N VAL A 186 11.74 13.57 1.03
CA VAL A 186 12.93 12.75 1.30
C VAL A 186 12.51 11.29 1.45
N GLY A 187 13.22 10.37 0.80
CA GLY A 187 12.97 8.95 1.01
C GLY A 187 13.75 8.01 0.12
N SER A 188 13.71 6.73 0.48
CA SER A 188 14.27 5.64 -0.31
C SER A 188 13.22 5.01 -1.23
N VAL A 189 13.70 4.18 -2.14
CA VAL A 189 12.86 3.32 -2.99
C VAL A 189 13.13 1.88 -2.59
N TRP A 190 12.10 1.08 -2.34
CA TRP A 190 12.25 -0.34 -2.03
C TRP A 190 11.74 -1.21 -3.17
N SER A 191 12.31 -2.40 -3.29
CA SER A 191 11.88 -3.40 -4.29
C SER A 191 11.91 -4.79 -3.67
N HIS A 192 10.94 -5.61 -4.03
CA HIS A 192 11.03 -7.04 -3.77
C HIS A 192 12.15 -7.67 -4.63
N PRO A 193 12.84 -8.76 -4.21
CA PRO A 193 13.87 -9.46 -4.99
C PRO A 193 13.45 -9.83 -6.41
N ALA A 194 12.19 -10.25 -6.58
CA ALA A 194 11.61 -10.58 -7.90
C ALA A 194 11.37 -9.34 -8.79
N LYS A 195 11.52 -8.12 -8.26
CA LYS A 195 11.27 -6.82 -8.92
C LYS A 195 9.86 -6.65 -9.47
N THR A 196 8.91 -7.38 -8.88
CA THR A 196 7.48 -7.32 -9.21
C THR A 196 6.77 -6.18 -8.50
N LEU A 197 7.28 -5.77 -7.33
CA LEU A 197 6.77 -4.66 -6.53
C LEU A 197 7.91 -3.67 -6.24
N VAL A 198 7.66 -2.40 -6.53
CA VAL A 198 8.57 -1.28 -6.26
C VAL A 198 7.76 -0.20 -5.55
N LEU A 199 8.19 0.17 -4.34
CA LEU A 199 7.59 1.22 -3.53
C LEU A 199 8.50 2.45 -3.54
N GLY A 200 7.93 3.63 -3.78
CA GLY A 200 8.68 4.84 -4.01
C GLY A 200 8.43 5.97 -3.01
N LEU A 201 8.62 7.19 -3.50
CA LEU A 201 8.56 8.41 -2.70
C LEU A 201 7.14 8.82 -2.33
N GLU A 202 6.12 8.19 -2.90
CA GLU A 202 4.74 8.27 -2.39
C GLU A 202 4.63 7.90 -0.90
N HIS A 203 5.60 7.12 -0.37
CA HIS A 203 5.76 6.79 1.06
C HIS A 203 6.94 7.51 1.72
N GLY A 204 7.33 8.67 1.20
CA GLY A 204 8.43 9.48 1.72
C GLY A 204 8.10 10.22 3.01
N CYS A 205 9.05 11.03 3.45
CA CYS A 205 8.88 12.04 4.49
C CYS A 205 8.97 13.42 3.82
N ASP A 206 7.91 14.20 3.89
CA ASP A 206 7.94 15.60 3.48
C ASP A 206 8.58 16.42 4.61
N LEU A 207 9.70 17.06 4.32
CA LEU A 207 10.38 18.02 5.18
C LEU A 207 9.96 19.43 4.75
N GLU A 208 9.30 20.15 5.64
CA GLU A 208 8.75 21.47 5.40
C GLU A 208 9.60 22.53 6.12
N PHE A 209 10.07 23.52 5.38
CA PHE A 209 10.77 24.68 5.93
C PHE A 209 9.75 25.76 6.27
N TRP A 210 9.37 25.84 7.54
CA TRP A 210 8.44 26.83 8.05
C TRP A 210 9.13 28.18 8.21
N GLN A 211 8.54 29.23 7.66
CA GLN A 211 9.16 30.55 7.60
C GLN A 211 9.03 31.27 8.95
N PRO A 212 10.12 31.81 9.52
CA PRO A 212 10.05 32.60 10.73
C PRO A 212 9.40 33.97 10.43
N GLY A 213 8.29 34.25 11.12
CA GLY A 213 7.70 35.59 11.26
C GLY A 213 8.21 36.30 12.53
N GLU A 214 7.47 37.29 13.01
CA GLU A 214 7.86 38.08 14.20
C GLU A 214 7.81 37.25 15.50
N ASP A 215 6.75 36.47 15.71
CA ASP A 215 6.47 35.68 16.93
C ASP A 215 6.08 34.21 16.64
N ARG A 216 6.09 33.81 15.36
CA ARG A 216 5.55 32.54 14.89
C ARG A 216 6.33 31.95 13.71
N LEU A 217 6.22 30.65 13.53
CA LEU A 217 6.56 29.92 12.32
C LEU A 217 5.32 29.79 11.42
N VAL A 218 5.48 30.06 10.13
CA VAL A 218 4.41 29.95 9.13
C VAL A 218 4.70 28.79 8.17
N ALA A 219 3.72 27.90 8.02
CA ALA A 219 3.82 26.72 7.17
C ALA A 219 3.96 27.10 5.69
N PRO A 220 4.74 26.36 4.89
CA PRO A 220 4.90 26.64 3.46
C PRO A 220 3.70 26.20 2.62
N ARG A 221 2.74 25.49 3.21
CA ARG A 221 1.48 25.06 2.59
C ARG A 221 0.42 24.69 3.65
N PRO A 222 -0.87 24.65 3.28
CA PRO A 222 -1.91 24.13 4.16
C PRO A 222 -1.66 22.67 4.57
N ASN A 223 -1.99 22.36 5.83
CA ASN A 223 -1.96 21.01 6.40
C ASN A 223 -3.25 20.76 7.23
N ARG A 224 -3.38 19.60 7.87
CA ARG A 224 -4.63 19.22 8.56
C ARG A 224 -4.80 19.87 9.94
N ILE A 225 -3.79 20.59 10.44
CA ILE A 225 -3.73 21.01 11.84
C ILE A 225 -3.71 22.54 11.95
N THR A 226 -2.64 23.18 11.49
CA THR A 226 -2.45 24.62 11.62
C THR A 226 -1.45 25.13 10.60
N GLU A 227 -1.63 26.35 10.10
CA GLU A 227 -0.69 27.02 9.20
C GLU A 227 0.34 27.88 9.94
N GLU A 228 0.13 28.12 11.24
CA GLU A 228 1.01 28.95 12.06
C GLU A 228 1.21 28.32 13.44
N VAL A 229 2.41 28.49 14.00
CA VAL A 229 2.81 27.98 15.32
C VAL A 229 3.64 29.04 16.02
N ALA A 230 3.28 29.42 17.25
CA ALA A 230 4.08 30.36 18.03
C ALA A 230 5.48 29.79 18.35
N PHE A 231 6.49 30.64 18.45
CA PHE A 231 7.81 30.18 18.89
C PHE A 231 7.72 29.59 20.31
N GLY A 232 8.31 28.41 20.51
CA GLY A 232 8.28 27.72 21.80
C GLY A 232 6.94 27.05 22.15
N GLU A 233 6.00 26.94 21.19
CA GLU A 233 4.76 26.19 21.37
C GLU A 233 5.04 24.81 21.99
N PRO A 234 4.36 24.43 23.09
CA PRO A 234 4.61 23.16 23.75
C PRO A 234 4.38 21.96 22.84
N LEU A 235 5.39 21.09 22.77
CA LEU A 235 5.33 19.85 22.01
C LEU A 235 5.04 18.66 22.93
N VAL A 236 4.23 17.73 22.44
CA VAL A 236 3.94 16.44 23.07
C VAL A 236 4.63 15.31 22.33
N THR A 237 4.95 14.23 23.04
CA THR A 237 5.58 13.04 22.45
C THR A 237 4.59 11.90 22.34
N LEU A 238 4.42 11.35 21.13
CA LEU A 238 3.52 10.23 20.88
C LEU A 238 4.03 9.32 19.75
N PRO A 239 3.53 8.08 19.62
CA PRO A 239 3.91 7.20 18.51
C PRO A 239 3.45 7.77 17.16
N ALA A 240 4.31 7.78 16.14
CA ALA A 240 4.01 8.34 14.82
C ALA A 240 2.76 7.75 14.14
N SER A 241 2.34 6.53 14.52
CA SER A 241 1.09 5.91 14.08
C SER A 241 -0.17 6.67 14.49
N ARG A 242 -0.10 7.60 15.47
CA ARG A 242 -1.23 8.46 15.85
C ARG A 242 -1.42 9.65 14.90
N LEU A 243 -0.45 9.91 14.02
CA LEU A 243 -0.47 11.02 13.07
C LEU A 243 -0.85 10.58 11.65
N THR A 244 -1.32 9.34 11.49
CA THR A 244 -1.74 8.78 10.20
C THR A 244 -2.86 7.76 10.39
N SER A 245 -3.83 7.75 9.47
CA SER A 245 -4.87 6.73 9.40
C SER A 245 -4.39 5.44 8.71
N PHE A 246 -3.17 5.44 8.16
CA PHE A 246 -2.59 4.30 7.44
C PHE A 246 -1.81 3.34 8.34
N ALA A 247 -2.01 3.39 9.65
CA ALA A 247 -1.37 2.47 10.59
C ALA A 247 -2.37 2.01 11.65
N ALA A 248 -2.35 0.73 12.02
CA ALA A 248 -3.11 0.23 13.16
C ALA A 248 -2.46 0.72 14.46
N PRO A 249 -3.15 1.51 15.31
CA PRO A 249 -2.58 1.99 16.57
C PRO A 249 -2.12 0.89 17.55
N PRO A 250 -2.77 -0.30 17.65
CA PRO A 250 -2.42 -1.26 18.70
C PRO A 250 -1.39 -2.34 18.32
N THR A 251 -0.91 -2.44 17.07
CA THR A 251 -0.16 -3.64 16.63
C THR A 251 1.26 -3.39 16.11
N ARG A 252 1.68 -2.14 15.92
CA ARG A 252 3.05 -1.80 15.52
C ARG A 252 3.62 -0.69 16.40
N ARG A 253 4.77 -0.98 17.03
CA ARG A 253 5.57 0.05 17.72
C ARG A 253 6.16 0.97 16.65
N THR A 254 5.56 2.14 16.49
CA THR A 254 6.14 3.23 15.71
C THR A 254 7.04 4.08 16.60
N ARG A 255 7.98 4.78 15.98
CA ARG A 255 8.89 5.68 16.67
C ARG A 255 8.09 6.77 17.43
N PRO A 256 8.41 7.07 18.69
CA PRO A 256 7.94 8.28 19.34
C PRO A 256 8.46 9.51 18.60
N VAL A 257 7.59 10.51 18.41
CA VAL A 257 7.91 11.77 17.76
C VAL A 257 7.35 12.94 18.56
N ARG A 258 8.06 14.07 18.53
CA ARG A 258 7.57 15.35 19.05
C ARG A 258 6.59 15.96 18.04
N THR A 259 5.46 16.44 18.51
CA THR A 259 4.39 17.02 17.68
C THR A 259 3.63 18.09 18.47
N LEU A 260 2.85 18.92 17.79
CA LEU A 260 1.98 19.90 18.44
C LEU A 260 0.87 19.19 19.22
N ALA A 261 0.44 19.74 20.35
CA ALA A 261 -0.70 19.19 21.10
C ALA A 261 -1.95 19.03 20.22
N ALA A 262 -2.24 20.02 19.37
CA ALA A 262 -3.35 19.96 18.42
C ALA A 262 -3.22 18.81 17.39
N SER A 263 -2.00 18.38 17.04
CA SER A 263 -1.78 17.22 16.16
C SER A 263 -2.03 15.88 16.86
N ALA A 264 -1.95 15.85 18.19
CA ALA A 264 -2.28 14.68 19.01
C ALA A 264 -3.79 14.50 19.20
N GLU A 265 -4.57 15.56 19.01
CA GLU A 265 -6.02 15.57 19.15
C GLU A 265 -6.73 14.80 18.04
N ARG A 266 -8.01 14.50 18.27
CA ARG A 266 -8.85 13.82 17.28
C ARG A 266 -9.38 14.82 16.26
N LEU A 267 -9.18 14.54 14.98
CA LEU A 267 -9.78 15.33 13.91
C LEU A 267 -11.21 14.88 13.60
N PRO A 268 -12.08 15.77 13.09
CA PRO A 268 -13.45 15.43 12.71
C PRO A 268 -13.56 14.25 11.72
N GLU A 269 -12.58 14.08 10.85
CA GLU A 269 -12.50 13.01 9.84
C GLU A 269 -11.83 11.71 10.34
N ASP A 270 -11.31 11.69 11.57
CA ASP A 270 -10.65 10.50 12.11
C ASP A 270 -11.68 9.39 12.37
N VAL A 271 -11.45 8.22 11.80
CA VAL A 271 -12.19 6.99 12.14
C VAL A 271 -11.59 6.42 13.42
N ARG A 272 -12.42 6.27 14.47
CA ARG A 272 -11.96 6.04 15.85
C ARG A 272 -12.28 4.67 16.42
N PHE A 273 -12.99 3.83 15.67
CA PHE A 273 -13.38 2.50 16.08
C PHE A 273 -12.46 1.45 15.42
N PRO A 274 -12.27 0.29 16.07
CA PRO A 274 -11.52 -0.80 15.47
C PRO A 274 -12.25 -1.34 14.24
N ILE A 275 -11.50 -1.75 13.21
CA ILE A 275 -12.06 -2.40 12.03
C ILE A 275 -11.37 -3.75 11.83
N ASP A 276 -12.18 -4.79 11.70
CA ASP A 276 -11.71 -6.14 11.37
C ASP A 276 -11.91 -6.46 9.89
N ALA A 277 -11.22 -7.48 9.39
CA ALA A 277 -11.51 -8.10 8.10
C ALA A 277 -12.07 -9.50 8.32
N VAL A 278 -13.11 -9.87 7.59
CA VAL A 278 -13.70 -11.21 7.60
C VAL A 278 -13.53 -11.81 6.21
N TYR A 279 -12.86 -12.96 6.14
CA TYR A 279 -12.65 -13.72 4.92
C TYR A 279 -13.50 -14.98 4.95
N THR A 280 -14.18 -15.31 3.85
CA THR A 280 -14.75 -16.65 3.62
C THR A 280 -13.84 -17.44 2.71
N TRP A 281 -13.58 -18.70 3.05
CA TRP A 281 -12.75 -19.57 2.22
C TRP A 281 -13.10 -21.04 2.42
N VAL A 282 -13.03 -21.81 1.32
CA VAL A 282 -13.14 -23.27 1.33
C VAL A 282 -12.08 -23.86 0.39
N ASP A 283 -11.42 -24.92 0.83
CA ASP A 283 -10.64 -25.79 -0.04
C ASP A 283 -11.56 -26.77 -0.77
N GLY A 284 -11.84 -26.48 -2.03
CA GLY A 284 -12.65 -27.36 -2.87
C GLY A 284 -11.98 -28.69 -3.25
N SER A 285 -10.68 -28.86 -2.94
CA SER A 285 -9.94 -30.10 -3.15
C SER A 285 -9.89 -31.00 -1.92
N ASP A 286 -10.39 -30.55 -0.77
CA ASP A 286 -10.41 -31.32 0.48
C ASP A 286 -11.36 -32.55 0.35
N PRO A 287 -10.83 -33.79 0.46
CA PRO A 287 -11.64 -35.00 0.37
C PRO A 287 -12.73 -35.11 1.45
N ALA A 288 -12.50 -34.57 2.65
CA ALA A 288 -13.47 -34.60 3.73
C ALA A 288 -14.65 -33.67 3.43
N TRP A 289 -14.35 -32.48 2.91
CA TRP A 289 -15.36 -31.52 2.44
C TRP A 289 -16.18 -32.09 1.27
N LEU A 290 -15.50 -32.66 0.27
CA LEU A 290 -16.17 -33.29 -0.89
C LEU A 290 -17.12 -34.41 -0.47
N ARG A 291 -16.74 -35.25 0.51
CA ARG A 291 -17.62 -36.29 1.08
C ARG A 291 -18.84 -35.69 1.78
N ARG A 292 -18.66 -34.66 2.61
CA ARG A 292 -19.79 -33.98 3.29
C ARG A 292 -20.76 -33.38 2.28
N ARG A 293 -20.23 -32.74 1.23
CA ARG A 293 -21.02 -32.13 0.16
C ARG A 293 -21.80 -33.18 -0.64
N ALA A 294 -21.13 -34.24 -1.09
CA ALA A 294 -21.78 -35.31 -1.85
C ALA A 294 -22.93 -35.98 -1.08
N ALA A 295 -22.81 -36.10 0.26
CA ALA A 295 -23.85 -36.67 1.10
C ALA A 295 -25.12 -35.79 1.22
N HIS A 296 -25.06 -34.50 0.90
CA HIS A 296 -26.18 -33.55 1.02
C HIS A 296 -26.86 -33.23 -0.32
N GLY A 297 -26.50 -33.93 -1.40
CA GLY A 297 -27.11 -33.83 -2.72
C GLY A 297 -26.54 -32.72 -3.61
N ASP A 298 -26.64 -32.93 -4.92
CA ASP A 298 -26.19 -31.99 -5.97
C ASP A 298 -27.33 -31.07 -6.45
N THR A 299 -28.44 -31.03 -5.70
CA THR A 299 -29.66 -30.33 -6.10
C THR A 299 -29.53 -28.84 -5.82
N GLY A 300 -29.15 -28.06 -6.84
CA GLY A 300 -29.53 -26.64 -6.89
C GLY A 300 -28.47 -25.61 -7.27
N TYR A 301 -27.31 -25.98 -7.81
CA TYR A 301 -26.39 -24.99 -8.39
C TYR A 301 -26.32 -25.12 -9.91
N HIS A 302 -26.51 -24.01 -10.62
CA HIS A 302 -26.43 -23.91 -12.08
C HIS A 302 -25.20 -24.66 -12.61
N ALA A 303 -25.32 -25.32 -13.77
CA ALA A 303 -24.25 -26.11 -14.40
C ALA A 303 -22.91 -25.34 -14.59
N GLU A 304 -22.93 -24.00 -14.54
CA GLU A 304 -21.73 -23.15 -14.54
C GLU A 304 -20.94 -23.17 -13.21
N SER A 305 -21.57 -23.59 -12.11
CA SER A 305 -21.01 -23.72 -10.76
C SER A 305 -20.38 -25.09 -10.49
N ALA A 306 -20.76 -26.10 -11.28
CA ALA A 306 -20.22 -27.47 -11.23
C ALA A 306 -18.87 -27.60 -11.96
N ASN A 307 -18.31 -26.50 -12.47
CA ASN A 307 -17.07 -26.53 -13.21
C ASN A 307 -15.89 -26.72 -12.24
N ALA A 308 -15.19 -27.86 -12.34
CA ALA A 308 -14.02 -28.21 -11.54
C ALA A 308 -12.94 -27.09 -11.50
N ALA A 309 -12.94 -26.19 -12.48
CA ALA A 309 -12.10 -25.00 -12.55
C ALA A 309 -12.32 -23.94 -11.43
N ARG A 310 -13.48 -23.93 -10.74
CA ARG A 310 -13.75 -23.03 -9.60
C ARG A 310 -13.16 -23.51 -8.27
N TYR A 311 -12.82 -24.80 -8.15
CA TYR A 311 -12.27 -25.40 -6.93
C TYR A 311 -10.75 -25.58 -6.97
N ILE A 312 -10.11 -25.20 -8.07
CA ILE A 312 -8.64 -25.16 -8.17
C ILE A 312 -8.17 -23.93 -7.38
N SER A 313 -7.71 -24.17 -6.16
CA SER A 313 -6.97 -23.17 -5.39
C SER A 313 -5.68 -22.80 -6.15
N ARG A 314 -5.54 -21.52 -6.50
CA ARG A 314 -4.31 -20.92 -7.04
C ARG A 314 -3.63 -20.05 -5.98
N ASP A 315 -3.79 -20.40 -4.71
CA ASP A 315 -3.33 -19.63 -3.55
C ASP A 315 -3.96 -18.22 -3.48
N GLU A 316 -5.18 -17.99 -4.01
CA GLU A 316 -5.84 -16.67 -4.03
C GLU A 316 -5.90 -16.05 -2.63
N LEU A 317 -6.42 -16.77 -1.63
CA LEU A 317 -6.47 -16.34 -0.22
C LEU A 317 -5.08 -15.90 0.28
N ARG A 318 -4.04 -16.68 -0.04
CA ARG A 318 -2.65 -16.43 0.38
C ARG A 318 -2.16 -15.09 -0.15
N TYR A 319 -2.50 -14.75 -1.40
CA TYR A 319 -2.15 -13.48 -2.01
C TYR A 319 -3.05 -12.34 -1.52
N SER A 320 -4.34 -12.61 -1.27
CA SER A 320 -5.31 -11.63 -0.80
C SER A 320 -4.95 -11.12 0.60
N LEU A 321 -4.61 -12.01 1.54
CA LEU A 321 -4.14 -11.62 2.88
C LEU A 321 -2.86 -10.78 2.84
N ARG A 322 -1.95 -11.04 1.88
CA ARG A 322 -0.77 -10.18 1.68
C ARG A 322 -1.12 -8.82 1.11
N ALA A 323 -2.08 -8.76 0.18
CA ALA A 323 -2.60 -7.51 -0.34
C ALA A 323 -3.29 -6.69 0.76
N LEU A 324 -4.03 -7.34 1.67
CA LEU A 324 -4.63 -6.71 2.85
C LEU A 324 -3.56 -6.08 3.75
N GLU A 325 -2.53 -6.84 4.16
CA GLU A 325 -1.47 -6.32 5.02
C GLU A 325 -0.68 -5.17 4.37
N GLN A 326 -0.51 -5.18 3.04
CA GLN A 326 0.18 -4.12 2.32
C GLN A 326 -0.66 -2.83 2.19
N ASN A 327 -1.98 -2.98 2.02
CA ASN A 327 -2.84 -1.88 1.58
C ASN A 327 -3.83 -1.41 2.64
N ALA A 328 -4.09 -2.19 3.67
CA ALA A 328 -4.93 -1.84 4.83
C ALA A 328 -4.26 -2.29 6.14
N PRO A 329 -3.03 -1.84 6.44
CA PRO A 329 -2.31 -2.22 7.67
C PRO A 329 -2.96 -1.70 8.96
N TRP A 330 -4.06 -0.94 8.85
CA TRP A 330 -4.90 -0.46 9.94
C TRP A 330 -5.95 -1.48 10.42
N ILE A 331 -6.14 -2.59 9.69
CA ILE A 331 -7.01 -3.68 10.13
C ILE A 331 -6.50 -4.27 11.45
N ARG A 332 -7.41 -4.38 12.42
CA ARG A 332 -7.14 -4.86 13.78
C ARG A 332 -6.93 -6.38 13.79
N ARG A 333 -7.92 -7.14 13.30
CA ARG A 333 -7.91 -8.60 13.21
C ARG A 333 -8.49 -9.09 11.89
N VAL A 334 -8.06 -10.28 11.48
CA VAL A 334 -8.56 -11.04 10.34
C VAL A 334 -9.24 -12.29 10.88
N HIS A 335 -10.51 -12.45 10.57
CA HIS A 335 -11.29 -13.67 10.85
C HIS A 335 -11.42 -14.45 9.56
N LEU A 336 -10.89 -15.68 9.52
CA LEU A 336 -10.98 -16.58 8.37
C LEU A 336 -12.06 -17.62 8.65
N VAL A 337 -13.23 -17.44 8.05
CA VAL A 337 -14.40 -18.32 8.17
C VAL A 337 -14.28 -19.47 7.19
N THR A 338 -14.30 -20.72 7.69
CA THR A 338 -14.09 -21.94 6.89
C THR A 338 -15.07 -23.07 7.29
N ASP A 339 -15.18 -24.11 6.44
CA ASP A 339 -15.86 -25.36 6.82
C ASP A 339 -14.85 -26.41 7.30
N ARG A 340 -14.42 -26.29 8.56
CA ARG A 340 -13.52 -27.21 9.26
C ARG A 340 -12.14 -27.36 8.61
N GLN A 341 -11.70 -26.32 7.92
CA GLN A 341 -10.47 -26.31 7.14
C GLN A 341 -9.47 -25.27 7.65
N ARG A 342 -8.19 -25.59 7.50
CA ARG A 342 -7.08 -24.69 7.81
C ARG A 342 -6.08 -24.73 6.65
N PRO A 343 -5.78 -23.60 5.97
CA PRO A 343 -4.76 -23.60 4.92
C PRO A 343 -3.40 -24.00 5.49
N ALA A 344 -2.73 -24.99 4.89
CA ALA A 344 -1.47 -25.53 5.42
C ALA A 344 -0.31 -24.51 5.51
N TRP A 345 -0.40 -23.41 4.75
CA TRP A 345 0.59 -22.32 4.77
C TRP A 345 0.26 -21.22 5.78
N LEU A 346 -0.92 -21.24 6.40
CA LEU A 346 -1.37 -20.20 7.32
C LEU A 346 -0.78 -20.45 8.71
N ASP A 347 -0.14 -19.42 9.26
CA ASP A 347 0.20 -19.37 10.67
C ASP A 347 -0.98 -18.80 11.45
N ASP A 348 -1.82 -19.70 11.95
CA ASP A 348 -3.01 -19.35 12.76
C ASP A 348 -2.67 -19.08 14.24
N SER A 349 -1.39 -19.16 14.63
CA SER A 349 -0.91 -18.71 15.95
C SER A 349 -0.71 -17.19 16.01
N HIS A 350 -0.71 -16.52 14.85
CA HIS A 350 -0.53 -15.08 14.77
C HIS A 350 -1.69 -14.34 15.48
N PRO A 351 -1.42 -13.41 16.43
CA PRO A 351 -2.46 -12.81 17.30
C PRO A 351 -3.50 -11.92 16.60
N ARG A 352 -3.30 -11.63 15.31
CA ARG A 352 -4.25 -10.92 14.45
C ARG A 352 -5.10 -11.84 13.57
N ILE A 353 -4.88 -13.15 13.58
CA ILE A 353 -5.59 -14.11 12.74
C ILE A 353 -6.42 -15.01 13.64
N THR A 354 -7.67 -15.26 13.26
CA THR A 354 -8.55 -16.21 13.93
C THR A 354 -9.26 -17.02 12.87
N VAL A 355 -9.07 -18.34 12.88
CA VAL A 355 -9.83 -19.25 12.00
C VAL A 355 -11.12 -19.60 12.73
N VAL A 356 -12.25 -19.37 12.09
CA VAL A 356 -13.60 -19.57 12.63
C VAL A 356 -14.31 -20.64 11.81
N ASP A 357 -14.80 -21.68 12.45
CA ASP A 357 -15.61 -22.71 11.79
C ASP A 357 -17.05 -22.21 11.56
N HIS A 358 -17.71 -22.71 10.51
CA HIS A 358 -19.14 -22.45 10.31
C HIS A 358 -19.99 -22.80 11.54
N SER A 359 -19.65 -23.86 12.29
CA SER A 359 -20.39 -24.20 13.52
C SER A 359 -20.28 -23.17 14.65
N GLU A 360 -19.35 -22.22 14.57
CA GLU A 360 -19.20 -21.15 15.56
C GLU A 360 -20.13 -19.95 15.29
N ILE A 361 -20.74 -19.87 14.10
CA ILE A 361 -21.57 -18.71 13.69
C ILE A 361 -23.05 -19.07 13.42
N PHE A 362 -23.38 -20.37 13.38
CA PHE A 362 -24.76 -20.86 13.28
C PHE A 362 -25.26 -21.28 14.65
N ASP A 363 -26.39 -20.72 15.09
CA ASP A 363 -26.97 -21.05 16.42
C ASP A 363 -27.69 -22.40 16.39
N ASP A 364 -28.26 -22.79 15.24
CA ASP A 364 -28.92 -24.08 15.02
C ASP A 364 -27.96 -25.05 14.31
N PRO A 365 -27.46 -26.10 14.99
CA PRO A 365 -26.61 -27.11 14.38
C PRO A 365 -27.30 -27.87 13.23
N ALA A 366 -28.63 -27.92 13.19
CA ALA A 366 -29.37 -28.59 12.11
C ALA A 366 -29.30 -27.83 10.78
N ALA A 367 -28.92 -26.55 10.80
CA ALA A 367 -28.67 -25.76 9.59
C ALA A 367 -27.31 -26.09 8.93
N LEU A 368 -26.51 -26.97 9.53
CA LEU A 368 -25.19 -27.38 9.05
C LEU A 368 -25.16 -28.87 8.64
N PRO A 369 -24.32 -29.22 7.64
CA PRO A 369 -23.48 -28.34 6.84
C PRO A 369 -24.29 -27.54 5.82
N THR A 370 -23.92 -26.28 5.61
CA THR A 370 -24.42 -25.48 4.49
C THR A 370 -23.27 -25.16 3.54
N PHE A 371 -23.56 -25.22 2.24
CA PHE A 371 -22.65 -24.83 1.17
C PHE A 371 -23.14 -23.56 0.44
N ASN A 372 -24.20 -22.93 0.96
CA ASN A 372 -24.76 -21.69 0.44
C ASN A 372 -24.02 -20.50 1.04
N SER A 373 -23.28 -19.76 0.21
CA SER A 373 -22.52 -18.58 0.63
C SER A 373 -23.41 -17.51 1.25
N HIS A 374 -24.62 -17.27 0.74
CA HIS A 374 -25.54 -16.27 1.31
C HIS A 374 -25.95 -16.63 2.73
N ALA A 375 -26.18 -17.92 3.01
CA ALA A 375 -26.49 -18.39 4.35
C ALA A 375 -25.32 -18.11 5.31
N ILE A 376 -24.08 -18.42 4.89
CA ILE A 376 -22.87 -18.18 5.68
C ILE A 376 -22.64 -16.67 5.91
N GLU A 377 -22.72 -15.87 4.84
CA GLU A 377 -22.51 -14.42 4.87
C GLU A 377 -23.49 -13.71 5.80
N SER A 378 -24.75 -14.17 5.85
CA SER A 378 -25.77 -13.62 6.74
C SER A 378 -25.45 -13.81 8.23
N ARG A 379 -24.54 -14.72 8.57
CA ARG A 379 -24.20 -15.13 9.94
C ARG A 379 -22.86 -14.59 10.44
N LEU A 380 -22.08 -13.88 9.61
CA LEU A 380 -20.73 -13.40 9.97
C LEU A 380 -20.72 -12.50 11.22
N HIS A 381 -21.81 -11.80 11.50
CA HIS A 381 -21.93 -10.95 12.69
C HIS A 381 -21.97 -11.74 14.03
N HIS A 382 -22.12 -13.07 13.98
CA HIS A 382 -22.06 -13.95 15.17
C HIS A 382 -20.62 -14.30 15.58
N ILE A 383 -19.60 -13.95 14.78
CA ILE A 383 -18.20 -14.23 15.10
C ILE A 383 -17.83 -13.59 16.44
N LYS A 384 -17.43 -14.42 17.41
CA LYS A 384 -17.07 -13.96 18.75
C LYS A 384 -15.86 -13.02 18.70
N GLY A 385 -16.03 -11.81 19.23
CA GLY A 385 -14.95 -10.81 19.32
C GLY A 385 -14.69 -10.05 18.02
N LEU A 386 -15.54 -10.23 17.01
CA LEU A 386 -15.62 -9.37 15.83
C LEU A 386 -15.93 -7.93 16.25
N SER A 387 -15.29 -6.97 15.59
CA SER A 387 -15.63 -5.56 15.76
C SER A 387 -17.01 -5.24 15.19
N GLU A 388 -17.71 -4.25 15.78
CA GLU A 388 -18.96 -3.70 15.22
C GLU A 388 -18.78 -3.26 13.75
N HIS A 389 -17.60 -2.74 13.42
CA HIS A 389 -17.21 -2.36 12.06
C HIS A 389 -16.24 -3.37 11.48
N PHE A 390 -16.59 -3.99 10.35
CA PHE A 390 -15.71 -4.91 9.65
C PHE A 390 -15.85 -4.81 8.13
N LEU A 391 -14.83 -5.26 7.42
CA LEU A 391 -14.84 -5.43 5.98
C LEU A 391 -14.98 -6.91 5.65
N TYR A 392 -15.94 -7.25 4.79
CA TYR A 392 -16.09 -8.60 4.26
C TYR A 392 -15.26 -8.76 2.98
N PHE A 393 -14.52 -9.87 2.90
CA PHE A 393 -13.78 -10.31 1.73
C PHE A 393 -14.13 -11.76 1.38
N ASN A 394 -14.35 -12.05 0.10
CA ASN A 394 -14.14 -13.39 -0.42
C ASN A 394 -12.63 -13.61 -0.65
N ASP A 395 -12.21 -14.87 -0.75
CA ASP A 395 -10.80 -15.26 -0.86
C ASP A 395 -10.09 -14.76 -2.14
N ASP A 396 -10.86 -14.48 -3.18
CA ASP A 396 -10.40 -13.98 -4.48
C ASP A 396 -10.51 -12.45 -4.66
N MET A 397 -10.83 -11.71 -3.58
CA MET A 397 -10.85 -10.24 -3.60
C MET A 397 -9.51 -9.66 -3.15
N PHE A 398 -9.03 -8.60 -3.82
CA PHE A 398 -7.72 -8.01 -3.57
C PHE A 398 -7.80 -6.48 -3.46
N LEU A 399 -7.18 -5.93 -2.42
CA LEU A 399 -6.85 -4.50 -2.39
C LEU A 399 -5.67 -4.23 -3.34
N GLY A 400 -5.92 -3.45 -4.39
CA GLY A 400 -4.91 -3.15 -5.42
C GLY A 400 -4.05 -1.91 -5.14
N ARG A 401 -4.39 -1.12 -4.12
CA ARG A 401 -3.68 0.10 -3.70
C ARG A 401 -3.88 0.37 -2.22
N PRO A 402 -2.99 1.13 -1.57
CA PRO A 402 -3.18 1.59 -0.21
C PRO A 402 -4.51 2.33 -0.03
N VAL A 403 -5.22 1.99 1.04
CA VAL A 403 -6.51 2.56 1.47
C VAL A 403 -6.45 2.95 2.94
N THR A 404 -7.33 3.84 3.37
CA THR A 404 -7.49 4.23 4.78
C THR A 404 -8.90 3.87 5.28
N PRO A 405 -9.15 3.84 6.60
CA PRO A 405 -10.49 3.62 7.14
C PRO A 405 -11.56 4.53 6.53
N GLN A 406 -11.19 5.78 6.21
CA GLN A 406 -12.08 6.80 5.62
C GLN A 406 -12.57 6.46 4.20
N ASP A 407 -11.93 5.51 3.52
CA ASP A 407 -12.43 4.99 2.24
C ASP A 407 -13.72 4.16 2.44
N PHE A 408 -13.92 3.59 3.63
CA PHE A 408 -15.01 2.66 3.93
C PHE A 408 -16.01 3.19 4.95
N PHE A 409 -15.58 4.02 5.88
CA PHE A 409 -16.44 4.54 6.94
C PHE A 409 -16.29 6.05 7.13
N LEU A 410 -17.38 6.69 7.54
CA LEU A 410 -17.38 8.03 8.09
C LEU A 410 -16.97 7.98 9.58
N SER A 411 -16.45 9.08 10.10
CA SER A 411 -15.99 9.18 11.49
C SER A 411 -17.10 8.99 12.54
N ASN A 412 -18.37 9.14 12.13
CA ASN A 412 -19.55 8.88 12.96
C ASN A 412 -19.98 7.40 12.98
N GLY A 413 -19.26 6.50 12.30
CA GLY A 413 -19.56 5.07 12.26
C GLY A 413 -20.37 4.60 11.07
N MET A 414 -20.85 5.50 10.21
CA MET A 414 -21.63 5.12 9.03
C MET A 414 -20.74 4.55 7.92
N SER A 415 -21.18 3.46 7.30
CA SER A 415 -20.52 2.90 6.12
C SER A 415 -20.69 3.78 4.88
N ARG A 416 -19.64 3.90 4.08
CA ARG A 416 -19.69 4.50 2.74
C ARG A 416 -20.11 3.41 1.75
N ILE A 417 -21.32 3.55 1.21
CA ILE A 417 -21.90 2.59 0.28
C ILE A 417 -21.81 3.15 -1.15
N PHE A 418 -21.35 2.33 -2.08
CA PHE A 418 -21.28 2.66 -3.50
C PHE A 418 -22.29 1.80 -4.25
N PHE A 419 -23.32 2.42 -4.80
CA PHE A 419 -24.33 1.71 -5.58
C PHE A 419 -23.80 1.40 -6.96
N SER A 420 -24.07 0.18 -7.44
CA SER A 420 -23.85 -0.16 -8.84
C SER A 420 -24.80 0.67 -9.71
N PRO A 421 -24.33 1.27 -10.82
CA PRO A 421 -25.23 1.90 -11.80
C PRO A 421 -26.06 0.86 -12.56
N SER A 422 -25.74 -0.44 -12.43
CA SER A 422 -26.52 -1.52 -13.02
C SER A 422 -27.89 -1.59 -12.34
N GLN A 423 -28.93 -1.36 -13.13
CA GLN A 423 -30.29 -1.66 -12.70
C GLN A 423 -30.45 -3.17 -12.66
N VAL A 424 -30.77 -3.69 -11.48
CA VAL A 424 -31.29 -5.04 -11.34
C VAL A 424 -32.64 -5.04 -12.08
N PRO A 425 -32.87 -5.91 -13.09
CA PRO A 425 -34.11 -5.92 -13.86
C PRO A 425 -35.32 -5.93 -12.92
N HIS A 426 -36.43 -5.30 -13.28
CA HIS A 426 -37.64 -5.42 -12.47
C HIS A 426 -38.13 -6.88 -12.55
N TRP A 427 -38.37 -7.52 -11.40
CA TRP A 427 -38.79 -8.93 -11.31
C TRP A 427 -40.15 -9.17 -11.99
N GLY A 428 -40.16 -9.37 -13.30
CA GLY A 428 -41.15 -10.20 -13.97
C GLY A 428 -40.66 -11.64 -13.90
N ASN A 429 -40.81 -12.28 -12.73
CA ASN A 429 -40.47 -13.68 -12.41
C ASN A 429 -40.29 -14.61 -13.65
N PRO A 430 -39.07 -14.81 -14.18
CA PRO A 430 -38.78 -16.06 -14.85
C PRO A 430 -38.59 -17.10 -13.75
N THR A 431 -39.32 -18.20 -13.83
CA THR A 431 -39.34 -19.31 -12.84
C THR A 431 -37.98 -19.92 -12.49
N VAL A 432 -36.91 -19.53 -13.19
CA VAL A 432 -35.54 -20.03 -13.05
C VAL A 432 -34.70 -19.36 -11.96
N ASP A 433 -35.10 -18.18 -11.45
CA ASP A 433 -34.31 -17.42 -10.44
C ASP A 433 -34.95 -17.37 -9.05
N ARG A 434 -35.89 -18.26 -8.74
CA ARG A 434 -36.43 -18.37 -7.38
C ARG A 434 -35.40 -19.09 -6.50
N PRO A 435 -34.98 -18.51 -5.35
CA PRO A 435 -34.12 -19.20 -4.42
C PRO A 435 -34.84 -20.46 -3.92
N VAL A 436 -34.15 -21.60 -4.00
CA VAL A 436 -34.61 -22.92 -3.55
C VAL A 436 -34.52 -23.02 -2.03
#